data_AF-A0A260ZWW7-F1
#
_entry.id   AF-A0A260ZWW7-F1
#
_cell.length_a   1.000
_cell.length_b   1.000
_cell.length_c   1.000
_cell.angle_alpha   90.00
_cell.angle_beta   90.00
_cell.angle_gamma   90.00
#
_symmetry.space_group_name_H-M   'P 1'
#
loop_
_entity.id
_entity.type
_entity.pdbx_description
1 polymer ?
#
loop_
_entity_poly.entity_id
_entity_poly.type
_entity_poly.pdbx_seq_one_letter_code
_entity_poly.pdbx_strand_id
1 'polypeptide(L)'
;MKRRFQNEVEITDQTSRYPPITPVQTTSEESGFLETHENLKKRRSLEDVTKEIVVPKQIQLVETPLVPVEISLAQNIQAPEKIRFKFLQTTKESKTTTSESPSVDNSCECISSRTRKSYDFCYRNPKNPSLVGKKFNCSYVSALEDLKLIDSSEQSLVDMTKADRNEKDVIFVSAISSNHFGNFKEMYATIKRHWPMQKMLLYSLDLSGSQIETLGKEPSVEIRKFDYLKYPKYVQNWAEYRFKALLLAEAIKEYSNVWWIDSHFRWLQPKPLNQFYGEIATCFGNVDCDKKSSVVMFVNSTHSNFAVLTEGLLDYFPTFGIDTLKYNDKGLQLSAAFVYLARTPFTLEMHSLCALEEKCMNPPKAKLKCDIIPAWDVYAGCFRYDQSSINLLMFNSFRNHNHYFMDVGSITRTYNHY
;
A
#
# COMPACT_ATOMS: atom_id res chain seq x y z
N MET A 1 -22.77 69.31 0.52
CA MET A 1 -22.96 67.94 -0.03
C MET A 1 -21.69 67.58 -0.79
N LYS A 2 -20.96 66.55 -0.33
CA LYS A 2 -19.69 65.95 -0.81
C LYS A 2 -18.58 66.90 -1.33
N ARG A 3 -17.63 67.17 -0.43
CA ARG A 3 -16.29 67.74 -0.66
C ARG A 3 -15.35 66.71 -1.32
N ARG A 4 -14.46 67.20 -2.18
CA ARG A 4 -13.32 66.50 -2.78
C ARG A 4 -12.10 67.42 -2.57
N PHE A 5 -11.09 66.95 -1.84
CA PHE A 5 -9.73 67.50 -1.68
C PHE A 5 -8.86 66.26 -1.34
N GLN A 6 -7.82 65.89 -2.11
CA GLN A 6 -6.43 66.44 -2.11
C GLN A 6 -5.86 66.51 -0.69
N ASN A 7 -4.68 66.03 -0.32
CA ASN A 7 -3.46 65.61 -1.01
C ASN A 7 -2.57 64.83 0.00
N GLU A 8 -1.58 64.11 -0.54
CA GLU A 8 -0.21 63.90 -0.02
C GLU A 8 0.10 63.23 1.35
N VAL A 9 0.93 62.17 1.22
CA VAL A 9 2.12 61.79 2.02
C VAL A 9 1.96 61.47 3.51
N GLU A 10 2.24 60.21 3.89
CA GLU A 10 3.25 59.93 4.94
C GLU A 10 3.69 58.46 4.97
N ILE A 11 5.00 58.30 5.03
CA ILE A 11 5.72 57.06 5.34
C ILE A 11 5.48 56.79 6.83
N THR A 12 4.95 55.61 7.16
CA THR A 12 5.09 55.04 8.51
C THR A 12 5.47 53.57 8.43
N ASP A 13 6.70 53.35 8.89
CA ASP A 13 7.27 52.10 9.34
C ASP A 13 6.48 51.59 10.57
N GLN A 14 5.88 50.40 10.46
CA GLN A 14 5.56 49.57 11.61
C GLN A 14 5.91 48.11 11.31
N THR A 15 7.20 47.81 11.54
CA THR A 15 7.71 46.54 12.07
C THR A 15 6.67 45.70 12.85
N SER A 16 6.10 44.68 12.19
CA SER A 16 5.50 43.53 12.88
C SER A 16 6.58 42.48 13.11
N ARG A 17 7.11 42.46 14.35
CA ARG A 17 8.06 41.47 14.84
C ARG A 17 7.34 40.12 14.99
N TYR A 18 7.55 39.21 14.04
CA TYR A 18 7.47 37.79 14.33
C TYR A 18 8.86 37.33 14.79
N PRO A 19 8.99 36.62 15.93
CA PRO A 19 10.28 36.09 16.33
C PRO A 19 10.78 35.09 15.28
N PRO A 20 12.10 35.03 15.02
CA PRO A 20 12.67 34.01 14.15
C PRO A 20 12.38 32.64 14.77
N ILE A 21 11.75 31.75 14.00
CA ILE A 21 11.61 30.34 14.37
C ILE A 21 13.02 29.74 14.29
N THR A 22 13.63 29.56 15.46
CA THR A 22 14.86 28.80 15.62
C THR A 22 14.65 27.35 15.17
N PRO A 23 15.64 26.71 14.54
CA PRO A 23 15.54 25.30 14.17
C PRO A 23 15.44 24.48 15.45
N VAL A 24 14.28 23.86 15.68
CA VAL A 24 14.15 22.83 16.70
C VAL A 24 14.92 21.61 16.18
N GLN A 25 16.04 21.29 16.84
CA GLN A 25 16.70 20.00 16.70
C GLN A 25 15.66 18.91 16.95
N THR A 26 15.30 18.19 15.89
CA THR A 26 14.46 17.00 15.97
C THR A 26 15.40 15.82 16.17
N THR A 27 15.43 15.28 17.37
CA THR A 27 15.97 13.94 17.61
C THR A 27 14.92 12.94 17.14
N SER A 28 15.07 12.45 15.91
CA SER A 28 14.28 11.34 15.39
C SER A 28 14.98 10.01 15.70
N GLU A 29 14.66 9.41 16.84
CA GLU A 29 14.95 7.99 17.09
C GLU A 29 13.75 7.14 16.64
N GLU A 30 13.74 6.76 15.37
CA GLU A 30 13.09 5.51 14.92
C GLU A 30 14.16 4.43 14.85
N SER A 31 14.47 3.79 15.98
CA SER A 31 15.38 2.65 16.06
C SER A 31 14.65 1.35 15.67
N GLY A 32 14.45 1.17 14.36
CA GLY A 32 14.22 -0.16 13.77
C GLY A 32 15.57 -0.85 13.55
N PHE A 33 15.91 -1.79 14.43
CA PHE A 33 17.16 -2.57 14.35
C PHE A 33 17.16 -3.45 13.08
N LEU A 34 18.15 -3.27 12.22
CA LEU A 34 18.56 -4.24 11.20
C LEU A 34 19.98 -4.71 11.55
N GLU A 35 20.18 -6.03 11.62
CA GLU A 35 21.43 -6.68 12.02
C GLU A 35 22.62 -6.24 11.16
N THR A 36 23.70 -5.83 11.79
CA THR A 36 24.98 -5.53 11.12
C THR A 36 25.84 -6.80 10.98
N HIS A 37 26.66 -6.84 9.93
CA HIS A 37 27.62 -7.91 9.61
C HIS A 37 28.63 -8.27 10.73
N GLU A 38 28.74 -7.46 11.79
CA GLU A 38 29.56 -7.77 12.96
C GLU A 38 28.94 -8.84 13.89
N ASN A 39 27.60 -8.93 13.94
CA ASN A 39 26.93 -9.93 14.78
C ASN A 39 27.03 -11.36 14.21
N LEU A 40 27.25 -11.49 12.89
CA LEU A 40 27.56 -12.77 12.23
C LEU A 40 28.97 -13.28 12.56
N LYS A 41 29.93 -12.40 12.87
CA LYS A 41 31.27 -12.81 13.32
C LYS A 41 31.28 -13.24 14.78
N LYS A 42 30.46 -12.62 15.64
CA LYS A 42 30.35 -12.98 17.06
C LYS A 42 29.70 -14.35 17.30
N ARG A 43 28.83 -14.82 16.40
CA ARG A 43 28.30 -16.20 16.46
C ARG A 43 29.30 -17.27 16.02
N ARG A 44 30.32 -16.93 15.24
CA ARG A 44 31.40 -17.87 14.85
C ARG A 44 32.50 -18.05 15.91
N SER A 45 32.47 -17.30 17.03
CA SER A 45 33.46 -17.42 18.09
C SER A 45 32.93 -18.03 19.40
N LEU A 46 31.75 -18.67 19.36
CA LEU A 46 31.09 -19.26 20.54
C LEU A 46 30.93 -20.79 20.44
N GLU A 47 31.59 -21.44 19.48
CA GLU A 47 31.64 -22.91 19.36
C GLU A 47 32.83 -23.57 20.07
N ASP A 48 33.68 -22.82 20.79
CA ASP A 48 34.82 -23.39 21.53
C ASP A 48 34.78 -23.05 23.03
N VAL A 49 33.88 -23.69 23.79
CA VAL A 49 34.13 -24.00 25.21
C VAL A 49 33.43 -25.30 25.60
N THR A 50 34.09 -26.43 25.36
CA THR A 50 33.89 -27.65 26.15
C THR A 50 34.52 -27.46 27.53
N LYS A 51 33.77 -27.68 28.62
CA LYS A 51 34.12 -28.62 29.71
C LYS A 51 33.13 -28.62 30.89
N GLU A 52 32.86 -29.84 31.32
CA GLU A 52 32.51 -30.31 32.68
C GLU A 52 31.17 -29.91 33.29
N ILE A 53 30.16 -30.77 33.11
CA ILE A 53 29.14 -31.01 34.13
C ILE A 53 28.91 -32.53 34.29
N VAL A 54 28.92 -32.94 35.56
CA VAL A 54 28.90 -34.28 36.12
C VAL A 54 27.55 -34.98 35.93
N VAL A 55 27.59 -36.28 35.63
CA VAL A 55 26.44 -37.20 35.46
C VAL A 55 25.86 -37.63 36.82
N PRO A 56 24.52 -37.69 36.96
CA PRO A 56 23.91 -38.75 37.76
C PRO A 56 22.86 -39.59 36.99
N LYS A 57 23.07 -40.90 37.15
CA LYS A 57 22.26 -42.12 36.95
C LYS A 57 20.82 -42.04 36.40
N GLN A 58 20.60 -42.93 35.43
CA GLN A 58 19.37 -43.60 34.97
C GLN A 58 18.28 -43.80 36.04
N ILE A 59 17.03 -43.47 35.66
CA ILE A 59 15.81 -44.06 36.22
C ILE A 59 14.90 -44.46 35.04
N GLN A 60 14.36 -45.66 35.13
CA GLN A 60 13.64 -46.42 34.10
C GLN A 60 12.29 -45.81 33.70
N LEU A 61 11.96 -45.91 32.41
CA LEU A 61 10.61 -45.72 31.86
C LEU A 61 9.73 -46.92 32.25
N VAL A 62 8.58 -46.65 32.86
CA VAL A 62 7.51 -47.63 33.08
C VAL A 62 6.47 -47.41 31.98
N GLU A 63 6.34 -48.39 31.08
CA GLU A 63 5.24 -48.47 30.11
C GLU A 63 3.95 -48.86 30.83
N THR A 64 2.84 -48.17 30.50
CA THR A 64 1.48 -48.58 30.89
C THR A 64 0.71 -49.03 29.65
N PRO A 65 -0.11 -50.10 29.71
CA PRO A 65 -0.75 -50.66 28.53
C PRO A 65 -2.03 -49.90 28.14
N LEU A 66 -2.21 -49.66 26.84
CA LEU A 66 -3.46 -49.19 26.25
C LEU A 66 -4.45 -50.36 26.14
N VAL A 67 -5.65 -50.18 26.69
CA VAL A 67 -6.79 -51.10 26.55
C VAL A 67 -7.57 -50.74 25.26
N PRO A 68 -7.96 -51.71 24.42
CA PRO A 68 -8.71 -51.44 23.20
C PRO A 68 -10.20 -51.31 23.48
N VAL A 69 -10.87 -50.34 22.86
CA VAL A 69 -12.34 -50.28 22.78
C VAL A 69 -12.74 -50.26 21.31
N GLU A 70 -13.40 -51.34 20.89
CA GLU A 70 -14.04 -51.49 19.58
C GLU A 70 -15.39 -50.77 19.50
N ILE A 71 -15.75 -50.53 18.24
CA ILE A 71 -16.68 -49.54 17.71
C ILE A 71 -18.13 -50.06 17.69
N SER A 72 -19.10 -49.15 17.80
CA SER A 72 -20.45 -49.33 17.24
C SER A 72 -20.81 -48.13 16.35
N LEU A 73 -20.97 -48.40 15.05
CA LEU A 73 -21.37 -47.49 13.98
C LEU A 73 -22.89 -47.31 13.93
N ALA A 74 -23.36 -46.06 13.81
CA ALA A 74 -24.63 -45.71 13.18
C ALA A 74 -24.61 -44.29 12.58
N GLN A 75 -24.29 -44.27 11.28
CA GLN A 75 -24.71 -43.38 10.17
C GLN A 75 -25.49 -42.08 10.47
N ASN A 76 -24.91 -40.92 10.10
CA ASN A 76 -25.32 -40.07 8.97
C ASN A 76 -24.63 -38.69 9.07
N ILE A 77 -23.48 -38.53 8.42
CA ILE A 77 -22.97 -37.19 8.07
C ILE A 77 -22.55 -37.24 6.60
N GLN A 78 -23.38 -36.61 5.78
CA GLN A 78 -23.14 -36.41 4.36
C GLN A 78 -21.97 -35.44 4.20
N ALA A 79 -20.94 -35.87 3.47
CA ALA A 79 -19.77 -35.04 3.16
C ALA A 79 -20.22 -33.75 2.44
N PRO A 80 -19.70 -32.57 2.78
CA PRO A 80 -20.03 -31.36 2.04
C PRO A 80 -19.41 -31.44 0.64
N GLU A 81 -20.25 -31.27 -0.37
CA GLU A 81 -19.85 -31.17 -1.76
C GLU A 81 -18.80 -30.07 -1.95
N LYS A 82 -17.78 -30.40 -2.75
CA LYS A 82 -16.74 -29.47 -3.20
C LYS A 82 -17.39 -28.26 -3.88
N ILE A 83 -17.38 -27.11 -3.21
CA ILE A 83 -17.73 -25.82 -3.80
C ILE A 83 -16.62 -25.44 -4.79
N ARG A 84 -16.90 -25.64 -6.08
CA ARG A 84 -16.05 -25.24 -7.19
C ARG A 84 -16.16 -23.72 -7.37
N PHE A 85 -15.08 -22.98 -7.11
CA PHE A 85 -15.00 -21.54 -7.36
C PHE A 85 -15.22 -21.26 -8.85
N LYS A 86 -16.37 -20.68 -9.21
CA LYS A 86 -16.58 -20.08 -10.53
C LYS A 86 -15.90 -18.72 -10.55
N PHE A 87 -14.68 -18.68 -11.06
CA PHE A 87 -14.12 -17.44 -11.59
C PHE A 87 -14.97 -17.04 -12.80
N LEU A 88 -15.58 -15.85 -12.77
CA LEU A 88 -16.20 -15.22 -13.94
C LEU A 88 -15.09 -14.87 -14.93
N GLN A 89 -14.68 -15.85 -15.74
CA GLN A 89 -14.03 -15.62 -17.03
C GLN A 89 -15.13 -15.53 -18.07
N THR A 90 -15.43 -14.32 -18.54
CA THR A 90 -16.28 -14.10 -19.70
C THR A 90 -15.48 -14.35 -20.97
N THR A 91 -15.38 -15.62 -21.37
CA THR A 91 -15.14 -15.95 -22.78
C THR A 91 -16.47 -15.95 -23.52
N LYS A 92 -16.51 -15.18 -24.61
CA LYS A 92 -17.67 -15.04 -25.49
C LYS A 92 -18.08 -16.39 -26.07
N GLU A 93 -19.35 -16.76 -25.87
CA GLU A 93 -20.15 -17.41 -26.90
C GLU A 93 -21.57 -16.85 -26.85
N SER A 94 -22.08 -16.51 -28.03
CA SER A 94 -23.33 -15.79 -28.27
C SER A 94 -24.55 -16.60 -27.83
N LYS A 95 -25.33 -16.06 -26.89
CA LYS A 95 -26.80 -16.19 -26.84
C LYS A 95 -27.38 -15.01 -26.08
N THR A 96 -28.18 -14.23 -26.79
CA THR A 96 -28.85 -13.01 -26.37
C THR A 96 -29.71 -13.25 -25.13
N THR A 97 -29.18 -12.90 -23.97
CA THR A 97 -29.96 -12.72 -22.75
C THR A 97 -29.51 -11.38 -22.20
N THR A 98 -30.40 -10.39 -22.21
CA THR A 98 -30.19 -9.06 -21.63
C THR A 98 -29.83 -9.22 -20.15
N SER A 99 -28.53 -9.17 -19.84
CA SER A 99 -28.03 -9.14 -18.47
C SER A 99 -28.28 -7.74 -17.93
N GLU A 100 -29.34 -7.58 -17.12
CA GLU A 100 -29.50 -6.38 -16.30
C GLU A 100 -28.25 -6.22 -15.43
N SER A 101 -27.61 -5.06 -15.54
CA SER A 101 -26.55 -4.63 -14.62
C SER A 101 -27.10 -4.67 -13.19
N PRO A 102 -26.35 -5.19 -12.21
CA PRO A 102 -26.81 -5.22 -10.83
C PRO A 102 -27.24 -3.81 -10.40
N SER A 103 -28.49 -3.68 -9.94
CA SER A 103 -29.04 -2.40 -9.47
C SER A 103 -28.22 -1.90 -8.29
N VAL A 104 -27.61 -0.72 -8.42
CA VAL A 104 -26.89 -0.06 -7.33
C VAL A 104 -27.86 0.25 -6.21
N ASP A 105 -27.48 -0.04 -4.96
CA ASP A 105 -28.27 0.33 -3.80
C ASP A 105 -28.41 1.86 -3.75
N ASN A 106 -29.65 2.36 -3.73
CA ASN A 106 -29.96 3.79 -3.70
C ASN A 106 -29.21 4.55 -2.60
N SER A 107 -28.92 3.91 -1.46
CA SER A 107 -28.18 4.53 -0.36
C SER A 107 -26.70 4.77 -0.71
N CYS A 108 -26.13 3.95 -1.59
CA CYS A 108 -24.74 3.99 -2.02
C CYS A 108 -24.53 4.63 -3.40
N GLU A 109 -25.61 4.92 -4.13
CA GLU A 109 -25.57 5.45 -5.49
C GLU A 109 -24.97 6.85 -5.59
N CYS A 110 -24.01 7.03 -6.49
CA CYS A 110 -23.58 8.32 -6.99
C CYS A 110 -23.73 8.38 -8.51
N ILE A 111 -24.35 9.45 -9.01
CA ILE A 111 -24.65 9.61 -10.43
C ILE A 111 -23.66 10.60 -11.05
N SER A 112 -23.01 10.22 -12.14
CA SER A 112 -22.15 11.13 -12.89
C SER A 112 -22.94 12.27 -13.53
N SER A 113 -22.44 13.49 -13.35
CA SER A 113 -22.93 14.66 -14.07
C SER A 113 -22.54 14.61 -15.56
N ARG A 114 -21.46 13.91 -15.93
CA ARG A 114 -20.92 13.84 -17.30
C ARG A 114 -21.60 12.75 -18.12
N THR A 115 -21.69 11.54 -17.57
CA THR A 115 -22.16 10.35 -18.29
C THR A 115 -23.56 9.90 -17.90
N ARG A 116 -24.13 10.46 -16.82
CA ARG A 116 -25.41 10.04 -16.22
C ARG A 116 -25.46 8.60 -15.72
N LYS A 117 -24.32 7.89 -15.72
CA LYS A 117 -24.21 6.55 -15.16
C LYS A 117 -24.21 6.59 -13.63
N SER A 118 -24.74 5.52 -13.06
CA SER A 118 -24.78 5.26 -11.62
C SER A 118 -23.57 4.42 -11.20
N TYR A 119 -22.97 4.76 -10.07
CA TYR A 119 -21.83 4.07 -9.47
C TYR A 119 -22.09 3.79 -7.99
N ASP A 120 -21.62 2.65 -7.50
CA ASP A 120 -21.66 2.29 -6.08
C ASP A 120 -20.47 2.95 -5.35
N PHE A 121 -20.76 3.91 -4.49
CA PHE A 121 -19.76 4.63 -3.68
C PHE A 121 -19.67 4.09 -2.25
N CYS A 122 -20.16 2.88 -1.98
CA CYS A 122 -19.91 2.17 -0.74
C CYS A 122 -18.93 1.03 -0.98
N TYR A 123 -17.98 0.87 -0.07
CA TYR A 123 -17.18 -0.34 -0.04
C TYR A 123 -18.01 -1.55 0.38
N ARG A 124 -17.92 -2.64 -0.39
CA ARG A 124 -18.47 -3.94 0.00
C ARG A 124 -17.31 -4.89 0.22
N ASN A 125 -17.24 -5.50 1.40
CA ASN A 125 -16.17 -6.42 1.71
C ASN A 125 -16.22 -7.65 0.76
N PRO A 126 -15.14 -7.96 0.00
CA PRO A 126 -15.16 -9.03 -1.01
C PRO A 126 -15.42 -10.43 -0.46
N LYS A 127 -15.19 -10.66 0.84
CA LYS A 127 -15.40 -11.95 1.51
C LYS A 127 -16.64 -11.98 2.39
N ASN A 128 -17.25 -10.82 2.64
CA ASN A 128 -18.53 -10.71 3.34
C ASN A 128 -19.32 -9.50 2.82
N PRO A 129 -20.09 -9.64 1.72
CA PRO A 129 -20.78 -8.51 1.07
C PRO A 129 -21.82 -7.79 1.94
N SER A 130 -22.24 -8.38 3.08
CA SER A 130 -23.13 -7.70 4.04
C SER A 130 -22.41 -6.61 4.84
N LEU A 131 -21.08 -6.62 4.86
CA LEU A 131 -20.27 -5.55 5.43
C LEU A 131 -20.11 -4.44 4.39
N VAL A 132 -20.93 -3.41 4.55
CA VAL A 132 -20.98 -2.24 3.68
C VAL A 132 -20.42 -1.04 4.44
N GLY A 133 -19.42 -0.38 3.86
CA GLY A 133 -18.83 0.83 4.39
C GLY A 133 -19.70 2.05 4.17
N LYS A 134 -19.39 3.14 4.88
CA LYS A 134 -20.00 4.44 4.66
C LYS A 134 -19.81 4.87 3.21
N LYS A 135 -20.87 5.45 2.65
CA LYS A 135 -20.85 6.04 1.31
C LYS A 135 -19.81 7.17 1.24
N PHE A 136 -18.94 7.12 0.26
CA PHE A 136 -18.03 8.21 -0.09
C PHE A 136 -18.79 9.39 -0.70
N ASN A 137 -18.25 10.60 -0.60
CA ASN A 137 -18.88 11.77 -1.19
C ASN A 137 -18.98 11.67 -2.72
N CYS A 138 -20.20 11.85 -3.27
CA CYS A 138 -20.43 11.80 -4.73
C CYS A 138 -19.72 12.92 -5.50
N SER A 139 -19.22 13.97 -4.82
CA SER A 139 -18.39 15.00 -5.48
C SER A 139 -17.11 14.42 -6.10
N TYR A 140 -16.67 13.24 -5.66
CA TYR A 140 -15.47 12.57 -6.17
C TYR A 140 -15.67 11.79 -7.48
N VAL A 141 -16.90 11.66 -7.99
CA VAL A 141 -17.18 10.96 -9.26
C VAL A 141 -16.31 11.50 -10.39
N SER A 142 -16.28 12.83 -10.57
CA SER A 142 -15.47 13.46 -11.62
C SER A 142 -13.97 13.17 -11.49
N ALA A 143 -13.44 13.12 -10.26
CA ALA A 143 -12.04 12.78 -10.04
C ALA A 143 -11.74 11.33 -10.44
N LEU A 144 -12.63 10.38 -10.11
CA LEU A 144 -12.47 8.98 -10.53
C LEU A 144 -12.62 8.79 -12.05
N GLU A 145 -13.51 9.54 -12.71
CA GLU A 145 -13.62 9.56 -14.18
C GLU A 145 -12.33 10.08 -14.82
N ASP A 146 -11.77 11.18 -14.28
CA ASP A 146 -10.52 11.76 -14.77
C ASP A 146 -9.33 10.82 -14.57
N LEU A 147 -9.31 10.08 -13.45
CA LEU A 147 -8.34 9.01 -13.18
C LEU A 147 -8.65 7.72 -13.95
N LYS A 148 -9.78 7.65 -14.65
CA LYS A 148 -10.31 6.45 -15.33
C LYS A 148 -10.36 5.22 -14.41
N LEU A 149 -10.65 5.43 -13.12
CA LEU A 149 -10.83 4.36 -12.14
C LEU A 149 -12.25 3.78 -12.20
N ILE A 150 -13.21 4.60 -12.61
CA ILE A 150 -14.56 4.18 -12.99
C ILE A 150 -14.71 4.30 -14.50
N ASP A 151 -15.67 3.56 -15.06
CA ASP A 151 -15.93 3.53 -16.51
C ASP A 151 -14.73 3.05 -17.36
N SER A 152 -13.89 2.21 -16.77
CA SER A 152 -12.62 1.70 -17.34
C SER A 152 -12.77 0.71 -18.51
N SER A 153 -13.95 0.61 -19.13
CA SER A 153 -14.21 -0.31 -20.25
C SER A 153 -13.28 -0.15 -21.45
N GLU A 154 -12.64 1.02 -21.58
CA GLU A 154 -11.64 1.32 -22.62
C GLU A 154 -10.20 0.98 -22.22
N GLN A 155 -9.93 0.65 -20.95
CA GLN A 155 -8.59 0.33 -20.50
C GLN A 155 -8.21 -1.11 -20.81
N SER A 156 -7.05 -1.30 -21.44
CA SER A 156 -6.43 -2.62 -21.53
C SER A 156 -5.97 -3.05 -20.14
N LEU A 157 -6.59 -4.11 -19.60
CA LEU A 157 -6.16 -4.75 -18.37
C LEU A 157 -4.89 -5.59 -18.59
N VAL A 158 -4.11 -5.78 -17.53
CA VAL A 158 -2.94 -6.67 -17.54
C VAL A 158 -3.38 -8.12 -17.47
N ASP A 159 -2.88 -8.93 -18.39
CA ASP A 159 -2.88 -10.39 -18.26
C ASP A 159 -1.65 -10.81 -17.44
N MET A 160 -1.87 -11.13 -16.16
CA MET A 160 -0.82 -11.49 -15.22
C MET A 160 -0.06 -12.78 -15.62
N THR A 161 -0.60 -13.59 -16.55
CA THR A 161 0.06 -14.80 -17.05
C THR A 161 1.14 -14.51 -18.11
N LYS A 162 1.24 -13.27 -18.61
CA LYS A 162 2.18 -12.88 -19.68
C LYS A 162 3.44 -12.22 -19.13
N ALA A 163 4.30 -13.02 -18.49
CA ALA A 163 5.52 -12.54 -17.82
C ALA A 163 6.39 -11.63 -18.71
N ASP A 164 6.79 -12.10 -19.90
CA ASP A 164 7.68 -11.35 -20.81
C ASP A 164 7.12 -9.99 -21.26
N ARG A 165 5.79 -9.90 -21.38
CA ARG A 165 5.11 -8.64 -21.72
C ARG A 165 5.09 -7.72 -20.51
N ASN A 166 4.72 -8.24 -19.35
CA ASN A 166 4.61 -7.46 -18.12
C ASN A 166 5.97 -6.90 -17.67
N GLU A 167 7.05 -7.66 -17.90
CA GLU A 167 8.42 -7.19 -17.70
C GLU A 167 8.76 -5.99 -18.58
N LYS A 168 8.41 -6.02 -19.87
CA LYS A 168 8.69 -4.94 -20.82
C LYS A 168 7.86 -3.67 -20.57
N ASP A 169 6.65 -3.85 -20.05
CA ASP A 169 5.69 -2.76 -19.82
C ASP A 169 5.87 -2.09 -18.43
N VAL A 170 6.96 -2.37 -17.72
CA VAL A 170 7.24 -1.85 -16.38
C VAL A 170 7.55 -0.35 -16.39
N ILE A 171 7.13 0.38 -15.36
CA ILE A 171 7.60 1.73 -15.03
C ILE A 171 7.95 1.82 -13.55
N PHE A 172 9.06 2.48 -13.22
CA PHE A 172 9.36 2.86 -11.84
C PHE A 172 8.78 4.23 -11.54
N VAL A 173 8.17 4.39 -10.36
CA VAL A 173 7.48 5.62 -9.95
C VAL A 173 7.95 6.02 -8.56
N SER A 174 8.19 7.31 -8.36
CA SER A 174 8.47 7.91 -7.06
C SER A 174 7.86 9.31 -7.00
N ALA A 175 7.68 9.83 -5.79
CA ALA A 175 7.44 11.24 -5.57
C ALA A 175 8.39 11.79 -4.52
N ILE A 176 8.84 13.04 -4.69
CA ILE A 176 9.69 13.70 -3.71
C ILE A 176 9.34 15.17 -3.54
N SER A 177 9.63 15.64 -2.34
CA SER A 177 9.84 17.06 -2.04
C SER A 177 11.33 17.43 -2.11
N SER A 178 11.62 18.74 -2.12
CA SER A 178 12.94 19.33 -2.26
C SER A 178 13.93 18.82 -1.22
N ASN A 179 13.49 18.59 0.03
CA ASN A 179 14.32 18.05 1.10
C ASN A 179 14.67 16.55 0.92
N HIS A 180 14.03 15.84 -0.01
CA HIS A 180 14.32 14.44 -0.32
C HIS A 180 15.13 14.26 -1.62
N PHE A 181 15.59 15.36 -2.23
CA PHE A 181 16.31 15.35 -3.51
C PHE A 181 17.58 14.48 -3.47
N GLY A 182 18.36 14.55 -2.39
CA GLY A 182 19.55 13.71 -2.21
C GLY A 182 19.21 12.22 -2.18
N ASN A 183 18.23 11.84 -1.35
CA ASN A 183 17.74 10.48 -1.22
C ASN A 183 17.28 9.91 -2.57
N PHE A 184 16.54 10.69 -3.35
CA PHE A 184 16.10 10.27 -4.69
C PHE A 184 17.28 9.99 -5.62
N LYS A 185 18.28 10.88 -5.69
CA LYS A 185 19.43 10.68 -6.59
C LYS A 185 20.15 9.36 -6.32
N GLU A 186 20.31 8.99 -5.05
CA GLU A 186 20.95 7.72 -4.68
C GLU A 186 20.05 6.50 -4.94
N MET A 187 18.74 6.60 -4.67
CA MET A 187 17.78 5.56 -5.02
C MET A 187 17.77 5.33 -6.53
N TYR A 188 17.65 6.40 -7.32
CA TYR A 188 17.68 6.38 -8.77
C TYR A 188 19.01 5.83 -9.32
N ALA A 189 20.15 6.20 -8.75
CA ALA A 189 21.44 5.63 -9.14
C ALA A 189 21.49 4.10 -8.94
N THR A 190 20.81 3.59 -7.91
CA THR A 190 20.67 2.14 -7.68
C THR A 190 19.78 1.50 -8.74
N ILE A 191 18.60 2.08 -9.02
CA ILE A 191 17.70 1.59 -10.07
C ILE A 191 18.39 1.59 -11.44
N LYS A 192 19.05 2.70 -11.82
CA LYS A 192 19.77 2.85 -13.09
C LYS A 192 20.91 1.84 -13.25
N ARG A 193 21.57 1.45 -12.15
CA ARG A 193 22.62 0.42 -12.19
C ARG A 193 22.06 -0.95 -12.60
N HIS A 194 20.88 -1.30 -12.11
CA HIS A 194 20.26 -2.60 -12.37
C HIS A 194 19.44 -2.62 -13.67
N TRP A 195 18.79 -1.51 -14.01
CA TRP A 195 17.95 -1.36 -15.21
C TRP A 195 18.27 -0.06 -15.95
N PRO A 196 19.42 0.03 -16.63
CA PRO A 196 19.90 1.29 -17.25
C PRO A 196 19.02 1.80 -18.38
N MET A 197 18.23 0.91 -19.01
CA MET A 197 17.31 1.24 -20.10
C MET A 197 15.91 1.61 -19.60
N GLN A 198 15.61 1.38 -18.32
CA GLN A 198 14.26 1.53 -17.80
C GLN A 198 13.97 2.98 -17.46
N LYS A 199 12.82 3.47 -17.91
CA LYS A 199 12.34 4.80 -17.55
C LYS A 199 11.82 4.82 -16.12
N MET A 200 11.95 5.98 -15.49
CA MET A 200 11.39 6.30 -14.19
C MET A 200 10.54 7.56 -14.30
N LEU A 201 9.34 7.51 -13.73
CA LEU A 201 8.46 8.65 -13.55
C LEU A 201 8.64 9.22 -12.14
N LEU A 202 9.06 10.48 -12.06
CA LEU A 202 9.21 11.22 -10.82
C LEU A 202 8.16 12.32 -10.71
N TYR A 203 7.34 12.23 -9.67
CA TYR A 203 6.45 13.32 -9.30
C TYR A 203 7.14 14.30 -8.35
N SER A 204 7.19 15.56 -8.76
CA SER A 204 7.62 16.69 -7.94
C SER A 204 6.48 17.15 -7.05
N LEU A 205 6.63 17.00 -5.74
CA LEU A 205 5.74 17.58 -4.74
C LEU A 205 6.00 19.10 -4.58
N ASP A 206 7.26 19.52 -4.61
CA ASP A 206 7.69 20.93 -4.50
C ASP A 206 9.14 21.19 -5.02
N LEU A 207 9.64 20.41 -5.98
CA LEU A 207 11.01 20.60 -6.48
C LEU A 207 11.20 22.00 -7.08
N SER A 208 12.35 22.61 -6.77
CA SER A 208 12.75 23.89 -7.33
C SER A 208 13.04 23.80 -8.84
N GLY A 209 13.04 24.94 -9.53
CA GLY A 209 13.40 24.99 -10.96
C GLY A 209 14.79 24.40 -11.24
N SER A 210 15.78 24.67 -10.37
CA SER A 210 17.14 24.15 -10.52
C SER A 210 17.23 22.65 -10.27
N GLN A 211 16.45 22.10 -9.35
CA GLN A 211 16.36 20.66 -9.11
C GLN A 211 15.72 19.93 -10.29
N ILE A 212 14.63 20.49 -10.84
CA ILE A 212 13.98 19.97 -12.04
C ILE A 212 14.94 20.01 -13.22
N GLU A 213 15.65 21.12 -13.44
CA GLU A 213 16.66 21.23 -14.50
C GLU A 213 17.79 20.21 -14.34
N THR A 214 18.26 20.01 -13.11
CA THR A 214 19.32 19.04 -12.80
C THR A 214 18.89 17.61 -13.15
N LEU A 215 17.70 17.20 -12.72
CA LEU A 215 17.18 15.86 -13.01
C LEU A 215 16.72 15.71 -14.47
N GLY A 216 16.27 16.80 -15.12
CA GLY A 216 15.86 16.80 -16.52
C GLY A 216 17.00 16.50 -17.50
N LYS A 217 18.26 16.55 -17.04
CA LYS A 217 19.44 16.10 -17.81
C LYS A 217 19.51 14.58 -17.92
N GLU A 218 18.80 13.84 -17.08
CA GLU A 218 18.74 12.37 -17.12
C GLU A 218 17.62 11.91 -18.07
N PRO A 219 17.94 11.36 -19.26
CA PRO A 219 16.93 11.03 -20.27
C PRO A 219 15.98 9.89 -19.85
N SER A 220 16.37 9.09 -18.85
CA SER A 220 15.56 8.02 -18.29
C SER A 220 14.66 8.48 -17.14
N VAL A 221 14.67 9.78 -16.75
CA VAL A 221 13.76 10.33 -15.74
C VAL A 221 12.78 11.28 -16.39
N GLU A 222 11.50 10.96 -16.29
CA GLU A 222 10.40 11.86 -16.63
C GLU A 222 9.92 12.56 -15.36
N ILE A 223 9.91 13.89 -15.35
CA ILE A 223 9.50 14.68 -14.17
C ILE A 223 8.13 15.30 -14.41
N ARG A 224 7.19 15.09 -13.49
CA ARG A 224 5.86 15.72 -13.51
C ARG A 224 5.62 16.48 -12.23
N LYS A 225 5.10 17.71 -12.32
CA LYS A 225 4.62 18.42 -11.12
C LYS A 225 3.29 17.83 -10.68
N PHE A 226 3.15 17.55 -9.38
CA PHE A 226 1.86 17.10 -8.85
C PHE A 226 0.88 18.29 -8.79
N ASP A 227 -0.24 18.16 -9.50
CA ASP A 227 -1.24 19.22 -9.62
C ASP A 227 -2.28 19.10 -8.51
N TYR A 228 -1.99 19.72 -7.36
CA TYR A 228 -2.88 19.72 -6.21
C TYR A 228 -4.23 20.40 -6.47
N LEU A 229 -4.35 21.24 -7.51
CA LEU A 229 -5.60 21.96 -7.79
C LEU A 229 -6.71 21.00 -8.26
N LYS A 230 -6.35 19.80 -8.72
CA LYS A 230 -7.29 18.74 -9.10
C LYS A 230 -7.95 18.05 -7.91
N TYR A 231 -7.43 18.25 -6.70
CA TYR A 231 -7.80 17.46 -5.53
C TYR A 231 -8.20 18.35 -4.34
N PRO A 232 -8.88 17.81 -3.33
CA PRO A 232 -9.19 18.57 -2.12
C PRO A 232 -7.94 19.15 -1.45
N LYS A 233 -8.05 20.36 -0.87
CA LYS A 233 -6.90 21.10 -0.32
C LYS A 233 -6.06 20.30 0.68
N TYR A 234 -6.67 19.45 1.50
CA TYR A 234 -5.97 18.62 2.49
C TYR A 234 -5.04 17.55 1.87
N VAL A 235 -5.12 17.28 0.57
CA VAL A 235 -4.14 16.42 -0.13
C VAL A 235 -2.73 17.03 -0.10
N GLN A 236 -2.62 18.36 0.06
CA GLN A 236 -1.34 19.05 0.25
C GLN A 236 -0.69 18.75 1.62
N ASN A 237 -1.41 18.15 2.57
CA ASN A 237 -0.81 17.68 3.81
C ASN A 237 -0.07 16.35 3.57
N TRP A 238 1.22 16.43 3.27
CA TRP A 238 2.03 15.25 2.96
C TRP A 238 2.19 14.28 4.13
N ALA A 239 2.02 14.73 5.37
CA ALA A 239 2.06 13.87 6.55
C ALA A 239 0.92 12.84 6.59
N GLU A 240 -0.14 13.06 5.80
CA GLU A 240 -1.27 12.14 5.65
C GLU A 240 -1.13 11.21 4.43
N TYR A 241 -0.04 11.33 3.66
CA TYR A 241 0.31 10.46 2.52
C TYR A 241 -0.75 10.28 1.42
N ARG A 242 -1.83 11.08 1.41
CA ARG A 242 -2.94 11.01 0.44
C ARG A 242 -2.47 11.09 -1.00
N PHE A 243 -1.48 11.94 -1.25
CA PHE A 243 -0.92 12.15 -2.58
C PHE A 243 -0.46 10.84 -3.22
N LYS A 244 0.05 9.88 -2.43
CA LYS A 244 0.61 8.63 -2.95
C LYS A 244 -0.45 7.79 -3.66
N ALA A 245 -1.63 7.63 -3.04
CA ALA A 245 -2.75 6.90 -3.63
C ALA A 245 -3.23 7.53 -4.96
N LEU A 246 -3.20 8.86 -5.04
CA LEU A 246 -3.61 9.60 -6.23
C LEU A 246 -2.56 9.53 -7.34
N LEU A 247 -1.28 9.64 -7.00
CA LEU A 247 -0.18 9.48 -7.94
C LEU A 247 -0.09 8.05 -8.48
N LEU A 248 -0.35 7.04 -7.65
CA LEU A 248 -0.48 5.65 -8.08
C LEU A 248 -1.63 5.48 -9.09
N ALA A 249 -2.77 6.14 -8.85
CA ALA A 249 -3.88 6.14 -9.81
C ALA A 249 -3.55 6.87 -11.13
N GLU A 250 -2.86 8.00 -11.07
CA GLU A 250 -2.39 8.69 -12.27
C GLU A 250 -1.39 7.83 -13.06
N ALA A 251 -0.45 7.19 -12.36
CA ALA A 251 0.54 6.31 -12.98
C ALA A 251 -0.12 5.06 -13.59
N ILE A 252 -1.01 4.38 -12.85
CA ILE A 252 -1.66 3.16 -13.37
C ILE A 252 -2.58 3.48 -14.54
N LYS A 253 -3.15 4.68 -14.63
CA LYS A 253 -3.97 5.11 -15.77
C LYS A 253 -3.18 5.11 -17.07
N GLU A 254 -1.88 5.41 -17.00
CA GLU A 254 -1.00 5.53 -18.16
C GLU A 254 -0.17 4.27 -18.40
N TYR A 255 0.42 3.71 -17.35
CA TYR A 255 1.27 2.52 -17.41
C TYR A 255 0.57 1.29 -16.82
N SER A 256 0.77 0.14 -17.44
CA SER A 256 0.07 -1.09 -17.06
C SER A 256 0.71 -1.79 -15.86
N ASN A 257 2.03 -1.64 -15.68
CA ASN A 257 2.80 -2.26 -14.60
C ASN A 257 3.63 -1.20 -13.87
N VAL A 258 3.23 -0.83 -12.66
CA VAL A 258 3.81 0.27 -11.89
C VAL A 258 4.55 -0.27 -10.66
N TRP A 259 5.79 0.18 -10.46
CA TRP A 259 6.55 -0.04 -9.24
C TRP A 259 6.75 1.27 -8.51
N TRP A 260 6.08 1.46 -7.38
CA TRP A 260 6.29 2.59 -6.50
C TRP A 260 7.47 2.34 -5.57
N ILE A 261 8.38 3.31 -5.46
CA ILE A 261 9.54 3.26 -4.55
C ILE A 261 9.69 4.63 -3.87
N ASP A 262 9.54 4.67 -2.55
CA ASP A 262 9.90 5.86 -1.76
C ASP A 262 11.40 6.15 -1.90
N SER A 263 11.78 7.43 -1.98
CA SER A 263 13.16 7.86 -2.21
C SER A 263 14.18 7.39 -1.14
N HIS A 264 13.71 6.96 0.03
CA HIS A 264 14.57 6.47 1.12
C HIS A 264 14.98 5.00 0.96
N PHE A 265 14.43 4.28 -0.01
CA PHE A 265 14.78 2.89 -0.21
C PHE A 265 15.96 2.74 -1.18
N ARG A 266 16.78 1.73 -0.96
CA ARG A 266 17.83 1.28 -1.88
C ARG A 266 17.61 -0.19 -2.17
N TRP A 267 17.40 -0.53 -3.43
CA TRP A 267 17.22 -1.90 -3.89
C TRP A 267 18.57 -2.50 -4.30
N LEU A 268 19.36 -2.91 -3.30
CA LEU A 268 20.79 -3.19 -3.46
C LEU A 268 21.10 -4.47 -4.24
N GLN A 269 20.30 -5.51 -4.02
CA GLN A 269 20.44 -6.80 -4.71
C GLN A 269 19.06 -7.24 -5.16
N PRO A 270 18.56 -6.67 -6.26
CA PRO A 270 17.22 -6.96 -6.71
C PRO A 270 17.09 -8.38 -7.24
N LYS A 271 15.97 -9.01 -6.90
CA LYS A 271 15.46 -10.14 -7.67
C LYS A 271 15.26 -9.67 -9.12
N PRO A 272 15.79 -10.39 -10.13
CA PRO A 272 15.56 -10.07 -11.53
C PRO A 272 14.07 -9.95 -11.86
N LEU A 273 13.69 -8.98 -12.69
CA LEU A 273 12.28 -8.73 -13.04
C LEU A 273 11.65 -9.93 -13.76
N ASN A 274 12.37 -10.58 -14.66
CA ASN A 274 11.91 -11.80 -15.33
C ASN A 274 11.53 -12.91 -14.32
N GLN A 275 12.30 -13.06 -13.24
CA GLN A 275 11.98 -14.00 -12.17
C GLN A 275 10.73 -13.57 -11.40
N PHE A 276 10.63 -12.30 -11.01
CA PHE A 276 9.44 -11.76 -10.34
C PHE A 276 8.16 -11.97 -11.16
N TYR A 277 8.17 -11.57 -12.43
CA TYR A 277 7.02 -11.73 -13.32
C TYR A 277 6.74 -13.21 -13.65
N GLY A 278 7.77 -14.06 -13.71
CA GLY A 278 7.63 -15.51 -13.85
C GLY A 278 6.93 -16.17 -12.66
N GLU A 279 7.28 -15.78 -11.43
CA GLU A 279 6.62 -16.25 -10.20
C GLU A 279 5.14 -15.83 -10.17
N ILE A 280 4.84 -14.58 -10.52
CA ILE A 280 3.47 -14.07 -10.66
C ILE A 280 2.71 -14.87 -11.72
N ALA A 281 3.24 -14.99 -12.94
CA ALA A 281 2.56 -15.67 -14.04
C ALA A 281 2.26 -17.13 -13.71
N THR A 282 3.21 -17.82 -13.05
CA THR A 282 3.04 -19.20 -12.59
C THR A 282 1.87 -19.31 -11.60
N CYS A 283 1.79 -18.41 -10.61
CA CYS A 283 0.70 -18.42 -9.63
C CYS A 283 -0.64 -18.09 -10.29
N PHE A 284 -0.72 -17.08 -11.15
CA PHE A 284 -1.96 -16.71 -11.84
C PHE A 284 -2.46 -17.82 -12.79
N GLY A 285 -1.55 -18.56 -13.43
CA GLY A 285 -1.88 -19.73 -14.26
C GLY A 285 -2.27 -20.98 -13.47
N ASN A 286 -1.97 -21.04 -12.17
CA ASN A 286 -2.28 -22.19 -11.32
C ASN A 286 -3.61 -21.96 -10.56
N VAL A 287 -4.58 -22.84 -10.75
CA VAL A 287 -5.90 -22.76 -10.07
C VAL A 287 -5.80 -22.84 -8.55
N ASP A 288 -4.81 -23.57 -8.02
CA ASP A 288 -4.64 -23.83 -6.59
C ASP A 288 -3.75 -22.78 -5.89
N CYS A 289 -3.24 -21.79 -6.61
CA CYS A 289 -2.44 -20.73 -6.01
C CYS A 289 -3.31 -19.60 -5.46
N ASP A 290 -3.08 -19.25 -4.18
CA ASP A 290 -3.81 -18.18 -3.49
C ASP A 290 -3.13 -16.80 -3.54
N LYS A 291 -1.88 -16.71 -4.04
CA LYS A 291 -1.13 -15.45 -4.16
C LYS A 291 -1.48 -14.66 -5.44
N LYS A 292 -2.77 -14.57 -5.77
CA LYS A 292 -3.28 -13.93 -6.97
C LYS A 292 -3.58 -12.44 -6.75
N SER A 293 -2.60 -11.72 -6.23
CA SER A 293 -2.71 -10.28 -6.03
C SER A 293 -2.11 -9.49 -7.18
N SER A 294 -2.83 -8.48 -7.66
CA SER A 294 -2.30 -7.47 -8.59
C SER A 294 -1.63 -6.29 -7.89
N VAL A 295 -1.63 -6.27 -6.56
CA VAL A 295 -0.89 -5.34 -5.72
C VAL A 295 0.03 -6.15 -4.81
N VAL A 296 1.33 -5.92 -4.89
CA VAL A 296 2.31 -6.68 -4.11
C VAL A 296 3.20 -5.72 -3.35
N MET A 297 3.39 -5.97 -2.06
CA MET A 297 4.27 -5.18 -1.19
C MET A 297 5.49 -5.99 -0.81
N PHE A 298 6.57 -5.30 -0.46
CA PHE A 298 7.90 -5.93 -0.39
C PHE A 298 8.64 -5.70 0.93
N VAL A 299 8.07 -4.89 1.81
CA VAL A 299 8.69 -4.50 3.08
C VAL A 299 7.72 -4.83 4.20
N ASN A 300 8.17 -5.55 5.22
CA ASN A 300 7.41 -5.71 6.46
C ASN A 300 7.61 -4.51 7.39
N SER A 301 6.61 -4.18 8.21
CA SER A 301 6.70 -3.10 9.21
C SER A 301 6.97 -3.63 10.62
N THR A 302 7.35 -4.90 10.78
CA THR A 302 7.65 -5.61 12.05
C THR A 302 6.56 -5.59 13.14
N HIS A 303 5.39 -5.03 12.85
CA HIS A 303 4.23 -4.99 13.73
C HIS A 303 2.96 -5.39 12.98
N SER A 304 1.88 -5.59 13.72
CA SER A 304 0.60 -5.98 13.14
C SER A 304 -0.13 -4.80 12.50
N ASN A 305 -1.08 -5.09 11.62
CA ASN A 305 -2.02 -4.10 11.10
C ASN A 305 -2.92 -3.59 12.24
N PHE A 306 -3.36 -4.47 13.15
CA PHE A 306 -4.15 -4.10 14.32
C PHE A 306 -3.51 -2.99 15.15
N ALA A 307 -2.19 -3.05 15.38
CA ALA A 307 -1.49 -2.11 16.23
C ALA A 307 -1.52 -0.66 15.73
N VAL A 308 -1.78 -0.43 14.45
CA VAL A 308 -1.82 0.90 13.81
C VAL A 308 -3.11 1.15 13.03
N LEU A 309 -4.16 0.40 13.36
CA LEU A 309 -5.49 0.52 12.78
C LEU A 309 -6.35 1.43 13.64
N THR A 310 -6.98 2.43 13.02
CA THR A 310 -7.97 3.29 13.68
C THR A 310 -9.38 2.86 13.30
N GLU A 311 -10.30 2.83 14.27
CA GLU A 311 -11.71 2.45 14.06
C GLU A 311 -12.41 3.27 12.96
N GLY A 312 -12.07 4.56 12.82
CA GLY A 312 -12.64 5.40 11.77
C GLY A 312 -12.33 4.94 10.33
N LEU A 313 -11.27 4.15 10.12
CA LEU A 313 -11.05 3.51 8.81
C LEU A 313 -12.04 2.36 8.58
N LEU A 314 -12.45 1.64 9.63
CA LEU A 314 -13.42 0.54 9.55
C LEU A 314 -14.83 1.03 9.19
N ASP A 315 -15.14 2.30 9.43
CA ASP A 315 -16.36 2.93 8.95
C ASP A 315 -16.45 2.87 7.42
N TYR A 316 -15.33 3.04 6.72
CA TYR A 316 -15.28 3.01 5.26
C TYR A 316 -14.93 1.63 4.73
N PHE A 317 -14.04 0.89 5.41
CA PHE A 317 -13.58 -0.43 5.01
C PHE A 317 -13.87 -1.48 6.09
N PRO A 318 -15.15 -1.80 6.36
CA PRO A 318 -15.49 -2.77 7.38
C PRO A 318 -14.84 -4.13 7.11
N THR A 319 -14.36 -4.74 8.18
CA THR A 319 -13.75 -6.06 8.17
C THR A 319 -14.40 -6.95 9.21
N PHE A 320 -14.24 -8.26 9.05
CA PHE A 320 -14.60 -9.26 10.06
C PHE A 320 -13.34 -9.92 10.58
N GLY A 321 -13.44 -10.56 11.75
CA GLY A 321 -12.31 -11.29 12.35
C GLY A 321 -11.11 -10.38 12.62
N ILE A 322 -11.34 -9.22 13.24
CA ILE A 322 -10.29 -8.24 13.59
C ILE A 322 -9.15 -8.89 14.36
N ASP A 323 -9.42 -9.90 15.20
CA ASP A 323 -8.37 -10.62 15.92
C ASP A 323 -7.34 -11.30 15.01
N THR A 324 -7.70 -11.65 13.77
CA THR A 324 -6.74 -12.17 12.79
C THR A 324 -5.66 -11.13 12.46
N LEU A 325 -5.96 -9.84 12.55
CA LEU A 325 -4.99 -8.77 12.35
C LEU A 325 -3.96 -8.66 13.47
N LYS A 326 -4.13 -9.37 14.60
CA LYS A 326 -3.21 -9.33 15.74
C LYS A 326 -2.06 -10.33 15.62
N TYR A 327 -2.07 -11.23 14.63
CA TYR A 327 -1.09 -12.32 14.55
C TYR A 327 -0.21 -12.21 13.30
N ASN A 328 1.05 -12.62 13.42
CA ASN A 328 2.04 -12.51 12.33
C ASN A 328 1.74 -13.40 11.14
N ASP A 329 1.07 -14.54 11.33
CA ASP A 329 0.77 -15.47 10.23
C ASP A 329 -0.08 -14.83 9.12
N LYS A 330 -0.96 -13.88 9.47
CA LYS A 330 -1.92 -13.28 8.53
C LYS A 330 -2.02 -11.76 8.60
N GLY A 331 -1.84 -11.17 9.78
CA GLY A 331 -2.13 -9.78 10.10
C GLY A 331 -0.93 -8.82 10.10
N LEU A 332 0.22 -9.22 9.55
CA LEU A 332 1.40 -8.36 9.45
C LEU A 332 1.09 -7.08 8.64
N GLN A 333 1.50 -5.93 9.17
CA GLN A 333 1.48 -4.68 8.42
C GLN A 333 2.65 -4.67 7.43
N LEU A 334 2.35 -4.49 6.15
CA LEU A 334 3.34 -4.29 5.10
C LEU A 334 3.50 -2.79 4.81
N SER A 335 4.69 -2.37 4.37
CA SER A 335 4.94 -0.97 4.04
C SER A 335 4.37 -0.60 2.67
N ALA A 336 3.80 0.60 2.57
CA ALA A 336 3.41 1.23 1.31
C ALA A 336 4.55 2.02 0.66
N ALA A 337 5.80 1.83 1.14
CA ALA A 337 6.97 2.50 0.62
C ALA A 337 7.62 1.80 -0.58
N PHE A 338 7.33 0.50 -0.77
CA PHE A 338 7.80 -0.26 -1.93
C PHE A 338 6.72 -1.24 -2.38
N VAL A 339 6.06 -0.94 -3.50
CA VAL A 339 4.84 -1.61 -3.95
C VAL A 339 4.86 -1.79 -5.46
N TYR A 340 4.46 -2.97 -5.94
CA TYR A 340 4.11 -3.23 -7.34
C TYR A 340 2.59 -3.24 -7.51
N LEU A 341 2.10 -2.67 -8.60
CA LEU A 341 0.69 -2.63 -8.96
C LEU A 341 0.53 -2.90 -10.47
N ALA A 342 -0.37 -3.82 -10.81
CA ALA A 342 -0.80 -4.08 -12.18
C ALA A 342 -2.17 -3.44 -12.44
N ARG A 343 -2.36 -2.89 -13.65
CA ARG A 343 -3.64 -2.32 -14.08
C ARG A 343 -4.68 -3.43 -14.19
N THR A 344 -5.44 -3.56 -13.13
CA THR A 344 -6.54 -4.51 -12.96
C THR A 344 -7.70 -3.76 -12.31
N PRO A 345 -8.94 -4.27 -12.36
CA PRO A 345 -10.08 -3.66 -11.67
C PRO A 345 -9.94 -3.65 -10.13
N PHE A 346 -8.86 -4.20 -9.59
CA PHE A 346 -8.69 -4.42 -8.18
C PHE A 346 -8.23 -3.14 -7.45
N THR A 347 -9.06 -2.71 -6.50
CA THR A 347 -8.72 -1.94 -5.26
C THR A 347 -8.15 -0.52 -5.39
N LEU A 348 -7.63 -0.11 -6.55
CA LEU A 348 -7.13 1.27 -6.70
C LEU A 348 -8.25 2.30 -6.60
N GLU A 349 -9.44 2.00 -7.10
CA GLU A 349 -10.62 2.86 -6.96
C GLU A 349 -10.90 3.22 -5.49
N MET A 350 -10.98 2.21 -4.62
CA MET A 350 -11.32 2.40 -3.20
C MET A 350 -10.18 3.07 -2.43
N HIS A 351 -8.93 2.73 -2.75
CA HIS A 351 -7.79 3.39 -2.11
C HIS A 351 -7.71 4.89 -2.49
N SER A 352 -7.95 5.22 -3.77
CA SER A 352 -8.01 6.61 -4.25
C SER A 352 -9.22 7.35 -3.68
N LEU A 353 -10.40 6.73 -3.60
CA LEU A 353 -11.57 7.31 -2.92
C LEU A 353 -11.26 7.65 -1.46
N CYS A 354 -10.58 6.75 -0.74
CA CYS A 354 -10.18 7.01 0.63
C CYS A 354 -9.22 8.20 0.75
N ALA A 355 -8.30 8.36 -0.20
CA ALA A 355 -7.38 9.49 -0.25
C ALA A 355 -8.11 10.82 -0.51
N LEU A 356 -9.14 10.78 -1.37
CA LEU A 356 -10.01 11.93 -1.64
C LEU A 356 -10.93 12.26 -0.46
N GLU A 357 -11.37 11.29 0.33
CA GLU A 357 -12.27 11.48 1.46
C GLU A 357 -11.50 11.85 2.74
N GLU A 358 -11.81 13.01 3.31
CA GLU A 358 -11.07 13.58 4.43
C GLU A 358 -11.01 12.61 5.61
N LYS A 359 -12.15 12.04 5.99
CA LYS A 359 -12.26 11.19 7.18
C LYS A 359 -11.88 9.73 6.94
N CYS A 360 -11.66 9.31 5.70
CA CYS A 360 -11.21 7.95 5.42
C CYS A 360 -9.69 7.82 5.62
N MET A 361 -8.89 8.63 4.91
CA MET A 361 -7.44 8.57 5.05
C MET A 361 -6.91 9.27 6.31
N ASN A 362 -7.66 10.21 6.90
CA ASN A 362 -7.30 10.84 8.18
C ASN A 362 -8.52 10.82 9.12
N PRO A 363 -8.89 9.64 9.65
CA PRO A 363 -10.03 9.53 10.55
C PRO A 363 -9.80 10.38 11.82
N PRO A 364 -10.87 10.82 12.51
CA PRO A 364 -10.72 11.59 13.74
C PRO A 364 -9.77 10.91 14.73
N LYS A 365 -8.86 11.70 15.33
CA LYS A 365 -7.79 11.27 16.25
C LYS A 365 -6.63 10.50 15.61
N ALA A 366 -6.60 10.32 14.29
CA ALA A 366 -5.43 9.80 13.61
C ALA A 366 -4.23 10.73 13.83
N LYS A 367 -3.09 10.12 14.16
CA LYS A 367 -1.80 10.79 14.27
C LYS A 367 -0.70 9.84 13.84
N LEU A 368 0.35 10.40 13.25
CA LEU A 368 1.46 9.61 12.69
C LEU A 368 2.33 8.96 13.78
N LYS A 369 2.63 9.71 14.85
CA LYS A 369 3.49 9.23 15.94
C LYS A 369 2.72 8.33 16.90
N CYS A 370 3.28 7.15 17.16
CA CYS A 370 2.75 6.18 18.11
C CYS A 370 3.06 6.58 19.55
N ASP A 371 2.13 6.28 20.45
CA ASP A 371 2.26 6.52 21.89
C ASP A 371 3.18 5.47 22.53
N ILE A 372 3.15 4.26 21.98
CA ILE A 372 4.01 3.15 22.35
C ILE A 372 4.60 2.50 21.10
N ILE A 373 5.63 1.67 21.28
CA ILE A 373 6.17 0.86 20.20
C ILE A 373 5.08 -0.11 19.73
N PRO A 374 4.69 -0.09 18.44
CA PRO A 374 3.68 -1.01 17.93
C PRO A 374 4.07 -2.47 18.14
N ALA A 375 3.14 -3.25 18.69
CA ALA A 375 3.31 -4.67 18.93
C ALA A 375 2.30 -5.47 18.09
N TRP A 376 2.01 -6.70 18.48
CA TRP A 376 1.10 -7.58 17.74
C TRP A 376 -0.37 -7.36 18.10
N ASP A 377 -0.69 -7.44 19.39
CA ASP A 377 -2.05 -7.47 19.93
C ASP A 377 -2.43 -6.18 20.69
N VAL A 378 -1.58 -5.15 20.64
CA VAL A 378 -1.77 -3.88 21.34
C VAL A 378 -1.87 -2.73 20.34
N TYR A 379 -2.95 -1.93 20.44
CA TYR A 379 -3.09 -0.70 19.69
C TYR A 379 -2.08 0.35 20.18
N ALA A 380 -1.29 0.89 19.26
CA ALA A 380 -0.14 1.74 19.57
C ALA A 380 -0.49 3.24 19.65
N GLY A 381 -1.77 3.59 19.52
CA GLY A 381 -2.22 4.99 19.58
C GLY A 381 -1.89 5.80 18.33
N CYS A 382 -1.58 5.18 17.19
CA CYS A 382 -1.25 5.87 15.93
C CYS A 382 -1.95 5.26 14.72
N PHE A 383 -1.82 5.97 13.60
CA PHE A 383 -2.35 5.58 12.31
C PHE A 383 -1.29 5.78 11.22
N ARG A 384 -1.16 4.80 10.32
CA ARG A 384 -0.18 4.84 9.21
C ARG A 384 -0.83 5.18 7.86
N TYR A 385 -1.91 5.96 7.87
CA TYR A 385 -2.50 6.60 6.67
C TYR A 385 -2.67 5.66 5.46
N ASP A 386 -1.97 5.96 4.35
CA ASP A 386 -1.96 5.20 3.11
C ASP A 386 -1.64 3.72 3.36
N GLN A 387 -0.65 3.45 4.21
CA GLN A 387 -0.23 2.12 4.58
C GLN A 387 -1.35 1.35 5.30
N SER A 388 -2.02 1.94 6.29
CA SER A 388 -3.13 1.28 6.99
C SER A 388 -4.33 1.06 6.05
N SER A 389 -4.67 2.05 5.22
CA SER A 389 -5.74 1.98 4.22
C SER A 389 -5.54 0.83 3.24
N ILE A 390 -4.37 0.76 2.59
CA ILE A 390 -4.09 -0.28 1.61
C ILE A 390 -3.99 -1.66 2.27
N ASN A 391 -3.33 -1.80 3.43
CA ASN A 391 -3.22 -3.09 4.11
C ASN A 391 -4.59 -3.66 4.51
N LEU A 392 -5.53 -2.82 4.94
CA LEU A 392 -6.88 -3.28 5.29
C LEU A 392 -7.67 -3.73 4.04
N LEU A 393 -7.57 -3.00 2.92
CA LEU A 393 -8.18 -3.41 1.66
C LEU A 393 -7.60 -4.74 1.13
N MET A 394 -6.28 -4.88 1.20
CA MET A 394 -5.58 -6.13 0.84
C MET A 394 -5.99 -7.28 1.76
N PHE A 395 -6.04 -7.03 3.08
CA PHE A 395 -6.50 -8.03 4.04
C PHE A 395 -7.94 -8.44 3.78
N ASN A 396 -8.87 -7.50 3.51
CA ASN A 396 -10.25 -7.85 3.20
C ASN A 396 -10.39 -8.72 1.94
N SER A 397 -9.49 -8.55 0.98
CA SER A 397 -9.50 -9.30 -0.28
C SER A 397 -8.88 -10.69 -0.15
N PHE A 398 -7.76 -10.81 0.58
CA PHE A 398 -6.94 -12.02 0.60
C PHE A 398 -6.92 -12.75 1.94
N ARG A 399 -7.27 -12.08 3.04
CA ARG A 399 -7.30 -12.58 4.43
C ARG A 399 -5.95 -13.06 4.98
N ASN A 400 -4.87 -12.89 4.22
CA ASN A 400 -3.52 -13.31 4.59
C ASN A 400 -2.49 -12.43 3.84
N HIS A 401 -1.64 -11.72 4.58
CA HIS A 401 -0.60 -10.87 4.00
C HIS A 401 0.37 -11.61 3.08
N ASN A 402 0.60 -12.91 3.31
CA ASN A 402 1.46 -13.73 2.45
C ASN A 402 0.96 -13.86 1.00
N HIS A 403 -0.31 -13.51 0.74
CA HIS A 403 -0.90 -13.54 -0.60
C HIS A 403 -0.62 -12.28 -1.43
N TYR A 404 -0.13 -11.21 -0.79
CA TYR A 404 0.25 -9.94 -1.42
C TYR A 404 1.62 -9.44 -0.93
N PHE A 405 2.44 -10.36 -0.40
CA PHE A 405 3.82 -10.14 0.01
C PHE A 405 4.75 -11.06 -0.78
N MET A 406 5.82 -10.50 -1.33
CA MET A 406 6.85 -11.26 -2.03
C MET A 406 8.24 -10.77 -1.65
N ASP A 407 9.20 -11.69 -1.68
CA ASP A 407 10.62 -11.33 -1.63
C ASP A 407 11.03 -10.71 -2.97
N VAL A 408 11.75 -9.59 -2.89
CA VAL A 408 12.33 -8.87 -4.04
C VAL A 408 13.85 -8.78 -3.95
N GLY A 409 14.47 -9.53 -3.05
CA GLY A 409 15.89 -9.43 -2.77
C GLY A 409 16.21 -8.33 -1.76
N SER A 410 17.48 -7.92 -1.70
CA SER A 410 17.98 -7.05 -0.63
C SER A 410 17.54 -5.60 -0.83
N ILE A 411 16.81 -5.09 0.17
CA ILE A 411 16.37 -3.71 0.28
C ILE A 411 16.86 -3.11 1.60
N THR A 412 17.25 -1.84 1.58
CA THR A 412 17.54 -1.10 2.81
C THR A 412 16.85 0.26 2.78
N ARG A 413 16.51 0.77 3.97
CA ARG A 413 15.97 2.11 4.17
C ARG A 413 17.08 3.01 4.71
N THR A 414 17.37 4.09 4.03
CA THR A 414 18.37 5.07 4.45
C THR A 414 17.71 6.21 5.19
N TYR A 415 18.19 6.49 6.41
CA TYR A 415 17.81 7.67 7.19
C TYR A 415 18.87 8.79 7.13
N ASN A 416 19.94 8.61 6.33
CA ASN A 416 21.18 9.39 6.40
C ASN A 416 21.06 10.90 6.07
N HIS A 417 19.86 11.46 5.90
CA HIS A 417 19.69 12.84 5.46
C HIS A 417 18.48 13.56 6.09
N TYR A 418 18.19 13.32 7.37
CA TYR A 418 17.34 14.22 8.16
C TYR A 418 18.18 15.07 9.10
#